data_AF-T1CBP3-F1
#
_entry.id   AF-T1CBP3-F1
#
_cell.length_a   1.000
_cell.length_b   1.000
_cell.length_c   1.000
_cell.angle_alpha   90.00
_cell.angle_beta   90.00
_cell.angle_gamma   90.00
#
_symmetry.space_group_name_H-M   'P 1'
#
loop_
_entity.id
_entity.type
_entity.pdbx_description
1 polymer ?
#
loop_
_entity_poly.entity_id
_entity_poly.type
_entity_poly.pdbx_seq_one_letter_code
_entity_poly.pdbx_strand_id
1 'polypeptide(L)'
;ATSAVLGAVFVPVAFLPGITGQLYRQFALTIAISVGLSAFNSLTLTPALSAWLLRYSGPSEFFLFRRFNAVFEWARNAYSHLIRRMIEARRFALGLFLGGIVMTWALFVRVPQTFLPVEDQGYFFA
;
A
#
# COMPACT_ATOMS: atom_id res chain seq x y z
N ALA A 1 -11.98 3.29 4.73
CA ALA A 1 -11.17 2.79 5.85
C ALA A 1 -9.67 3.00 5.63
N THR A 2 -9.11 2.55 4.50
CA THR A 2 -7.68 2.69 4.17
C THR A 2 -7.20 4.14 4.09
N SER A 3 -7.96 5.04 3.47
CA SER A 3 -7.58 6.47 3.35
C SER A 3 -7.45 7.19 4.70
N ALA A 4 -8.26 6.80 5.69
CA ALA A 4 -8.19 7.37 7.04
C ALA A 4 -6.92 6.92 7.78
N VAL A 5 -6.51 5.66 7.59
CA VAL A 5 -5.24 5.14 8.15
C VAL A 5 -4.05 5.87 7.55
N LEU A 6 -4.05 6.11 6.23
CA LEU A 6 -3.00 6.89 5.57
C LEU A 6 -2.96 8.33 6.09
N GLY A 7 -4.12 8.99 6.23
CA GLY A 7 -4.21 10.32 6.84
C GLY A 7 -3.61 10.36 8.25
N ALA A 8 -3.93 9.36 9.09
CA ALA A 8 -3.40 9.26 10.45
C ALA A 8 -1.87 9.11 10.51
N VAL A 9 -1.25 8.52 9.48
CA VAL A 9 0.22 8.37 9.40
C VAL A 9 0.89 9.64 8.88
N PHE A 10 0.32 10.31 7.86
CA PHE A 10 0.99 11.44 7.20
C PHE A 10 0.72 12.80 7.82
N VAL A 11 -0.44 13.02 8.44
CA VAL A 11 -0.77 14.31 9.07
C VAL A 11 0.23 14.68 10.17
N PRO A 12 0.63 13.77 11.10
CA PRO A 12 1.64 14.09 12.12
C PRO A 12 3.01 14.46 11.54
N VAL A 13 3.40 13.82 10.43
CA VAL A 13 4.70 14.07 9.77
C VAL A 13 4.82 15.52 9.29
N ALA A 14 3.70 16.16 8.92
CA ALA A 14 3.68 17.55 8.50
C ALA A 14 3.98 18.55 9.63
N PHE A 15 3.87 18.13 10.89
CA PHE A 15 4.12 18.96 12.08
C PHE A 15 5.51 18.74 12.70
N LEU A 16 6.37 17.92 12.08
CA LEU A 16 7.74 17.72 12.55
C LEU A 16 8.56 19.04 12.46
N PRO A 17 9.24 19.46 13.54
CA PRO A 17 10.09 20.66 13.51
C PRO A 17 11.46 20.39 12.86
N GLY A 18 12.19 21.47 12.54
CA GLY A 18 13.56 21.42 12.00
C GLY A 18 13.64 21.30 10.47
N ILE A 19 14.88 21.27 9.95
CA ILE A 19 15.17 21.21 8.50
C ILE A 19 14.62 19.91 7.89
N THR A 20 14.79 18.79 8.58
CA THR A 20 14.21 17.48 8.21
C THR A 20 12.69 17.55 8.10
N GLY A 21 12.04 18.24 9.05
CA GLY A 21 10.59 18.44 9.04
C GLY A 21 10.10 19.26 7.86
N GLN A 22 10.85 20.29 7.45
CA GLN A 22 10.50 21.09 6.27
C GLN A 22 10.56 20.27 4.97
N LEU A 23 11.56 19.40 4.83
CA LEU A 23 11.69 18.48 3.70
C LEU A 23 10.52 17.47 3.67
N TYR A 24 10.19 16.87 4.82
CA TYR A 24 9.08 15.91 4.89
C TYR A 24 7.70 16.56 4.75
N ARG A 25 7.53 17.81 5.19
CA ARG A 25 6.24 18.52 5.14
C ARG A 25 5.71 18.65 3.72
N GLN A 26 6.58 18.87 2.74
CA GLN A 26 6.17 18.95 1.34
C GLN A 26 5.55 17.62 0.86
N PHE A 27 6.23 16.51 1.09
CA PHE A 27 5.72 15.18 0.73
C PHE A 27 4.47 14.80 1.53
N ALA A 28 4.48 15.04 2.85
CA ALA A 28 3.39 14.69 3.75
C ALA A 28 2.09 15.43 3.39
N LEU A 29 2.16 16.74 3.13
CA LEU A 29 0.99 17.53 2.74
C LEU A 29 0.45 17.09 1.37
N THR A 30 1.31 16.88 0.38
CA THR A 30 0.88 16.42 -0.94
C THR A 30 0.16 15.08 -0.84
N ILE A 31 0.75 14.10 -0.14
CA ILE A 31 0.12 12.78 0.04
C ILE A 31 -1.20 12.90 0.79
N ALA A 32 -1.24 13.66 1.89
CA ALA A 32 -2.45 13.84 2.69
C ALA A 32 -3.61 14.44 1.87
N ILE A 33 -3.34 15.50 1.10
CA ILE A 33 -4.32 16.14 0.23
C ILE A 33 -4.75 15.19 -0.90
N SER A 34 -3.81 14.52 -1.57
CA SER A 34 -4.12 13.56 -2.65
C SER A 34 -4.97 12.38 -2.16
N VAL A 35 -4.64 11.81 -1.01
CA VAL A 35 -5.43 10.71 -0.40
C VAL A 35 -6.81 11.22 0.05
N GLY A 36 -6.90 12.44 0.56
CA GLY A 36 -8.16 13.09 0.92
C GLY A 36 -9.09 13.29 -0.28
N LEU A 37 -8.56 13.86 -1.37
CA LEU A 37 -9.30 14.02 -2.63
C LEU A 37 -9.68 12.67 -3.25
N SER A 38 -8.78 11.68 -3.21
CA SER A 38 -9.07 10.31 -3.68
C SER A 38 -10.20 9.66 -2.89
N ALA A 39 -10.21 9.81 -1.56
CA ALA A 39 -11.28 9.30 -0.70
C ALA A 39 -12.61 9.97 -1.03
N PHE A 40 -12.62 11.29 -1.20
CA PHE A 40 -13.82 12.03 -1.62
C PHE A 40 -14.34 11.52 -2.97
N ASN A 41 -13.47 11.37 -3.96
CA ASN A 41 -13.81 10.86 -5.29
C ASN A 41 -14.33 9.40 -5.27
N SER A 42 -13.73 8.55 -4.44
CA SER A 42 -14.15 7.15 -4.27
C SER A 42 -15.53 7.01 -3.64
N LEU A 43 -15.98 8.00 -2.86
CA LEU A 43 -17.28 7.98 -2.19
C LEU A 43 -18.38 8.70 -2.98
N THR A 44 -18.01 9.59 -3.90
CA THR A 44 -18.96 10.43 -4.65
C THR A 44 -19.04 10.03 -6.13
N LEU A 45 -17.99 10.36 -6.89
CA LEU A 45 -17.93 10.16 -8.33
C LEU A 45 -17.89 8.68 -8.71
N THR A 46 -17.13 7.87 -7.97
CA THR A 46 -16.92 6.46 -8.30
C THR A 46 -18.22 5.64 -8.24
N PRO A 47 -19.07 5.76 -7.18
CA PRO A 47 -20.38 5.11 -7.17
C PRO A 47 -21.32 5.65 -8.23
N ALA A 48 -21.31 6.97 -8.49
CA ALA A 48 -22.17 7.59 -9.51
C ALA A 48 -21.83 7.08 -10.92
N LEU A 49 -20.54 7.07 -11.28
CA LEU A 49 -20.08 6.52 -12.56
C LEU A 49 -20.30 5.02 -12.64
N SER A 50 -20.12 4.29 -11.53
CA SER A 50 -20.38 2.86 -11.51
C SER A 50 -21.85 2.55 -11.81
N ALA A 51 -22.78 3.29 -11.20
CA ALA A 51 -24.22 3.14 -11.45
C ALA A 51 -24.63 3.54 -12.87
N TRP A 52 -23.94 4.50 -13.47
CA TRP A 52 -24.27 5.00 -14.81
C TRP A 52 -23.61 4.20 -15.95
N LEU A 53 -22.37 3.75 -15.75
CA LEU A 53 -21.55 3.11 -16.80
C LEU A 53 -21.60 1.58 -16.76
N LEU A 54 -21.69 0.94 -15.59
CA LEU A 54 -21.74 -0.52 -15.55
C LEU A 54 -23.07 -1.02 -16.09
N ARG A 55 -22.99 -1.79 -17.18
CA ARG A 55 -24.11 -2.57 -17.72
C ARG A 55 -23.99 -3.99 -17.22
N TYR A 56 -25.12 -4.57 -16.78
CA TYR A 56 -25.17 -5.98 -16.45
C TYR A 56 -24.78 -6.80 -17.68
N SER A 57 -23.69 -7.55 -17.57
CA SER A 57 -23.25 -8.50 -18.58
C SER A 57 -23.20 -9.88 -17.91
N GLY A 58 -23.89 -10.85 -18.50
CA GLY A 58 -23.86 -12.24 -18.04
C GLY A 58 -22.45 -12.84 -18.09
N PRO A 59 -22.28 -14.10 -17.63
CA PRO A 59 -20.99 -14.77 -17.68
C PRO A 59 -20.42 -14.74 -19.10
N SER A 60 -19.18 -14.25 -19.23
CA SER A 60 -18.55 -14.07 -20.54
C SER A 60 -18.44 -15.40 -21.28
N GLU A 61 -19.00 -15.47 -22.49
CA GLU A 61 -18.96 -16.67 -23.34
C GLU A 61 -17.62 -16.85 -24.06
N PHE A 62 -16.77 -15.81 -24.08
CA PHE A 62 -15.48 -15.83 -24.75
C PHE A 62 -14.50 -16.74 -24.01
N PHE A 63 -13.86 -17.66 -24.75
CA PHE A 63 -13.05 -18.74 -24.18
C PHE A 63 -11.89 -18.24 -23.31
N LEU A 64 -11.31 -17.07 -23.63
CA LEU A 64 -10.20 -16.48 -22.88
C LEU A 64 -10.65 -15.99 -21.50
N PHE A 65 -11.77 -15.29 -21.42
CA PHE A 65 -12.34 -14.85 -20.13
C PHE A 65 -12.81 -16.05 -19.30
N ARG A 66 -13.36 -17.09 -19.92
CA ARG A 66 -13.72 -18.33 -19.21
C ARG A 66 -12.50 -19.05 -18.63
N ARG A 67 -11.40 -19.14 -19.38
CA ARG A 67 -10.15 -19.73 -18.89
C ARG A 67 -9.52 -18.88 -17.78
N PHE A 68 -9.54 -17.56 -17.92
CA PHE A 68 -9.10 -16.65 -16.86
C PHE A 68 -9.92 -16.84 -15.59
N ASN A 69 -11.25 -16.88 -15.70
CA ASN A 69 -12.14 -17.10 -14.56
C ASN A 69 -11.87 -18.45 -13.88
N ALA A 70 -11.62 -19.51 -14.65
CA ALA A 70 -11.29 -20.82 -14.09
C ALA A 70 -9.95 -20.81 -13.32
N VAL A 71 -8.92 -20.14 -13.85
CA VAL A 71 -7.63 -19.98 -13.17
C VAL A 71 -7.76 -19.11 -11.92
N PHE A 72 -8.50 -18.00 -12.01
CA PHE A 72 -8.77 -17.12 -10.88
C PHE A 72 -9.52 -17.84 -9.76
N GLU A 73 -10.52 -18.63 -10.13
CA GLU A 73 -11.31 -19.44 -9.19
C GLU A 73 -10.44 -20.50 -8.51
N TRP A 74 -9.58 -21.18 -9.27
CA TRP A 74 -8.59 -22.10 -8.71
C TRP A 74 -7.64 -21.37 -7.73
N ALA A 75 -7.11 -20.21 -8.10
CA ALA A 75 -6.21 -19.42 -7.26
C ALA A 75 -6.89 -18.94 -5.97
N ARG A 76 -8.15 -18.47 -6.08
CA ARG A 76 -8.99 -18.09 -4.94
C ARG A 76 -9.18 -19.24 -3.97
N ASN A 77 -9.50 -20.42 -4.49
CA ASN A 77 -9.68 -21.61 -3.67
C ASN A 77 -8.35 -22.04 -3.03
N ALA A 78 -7.25 -22.09 -3.77
CA ALA A 78 -5.93 -22.39 -3.23
C ALA A 78 -5.53 -21.42 -2.10
N TYR A 79 -5.75 -20.12 -2.29
CA TYR A 79 -5.51 -19.09 -1.27
C TYR A 79 -6.36 -19.30 -0.02
N SER A 80 -7.65 -19.59 -0.17
CA SER A 80 -8.56 -19.90 0.95
C SER A 80 -8.11 -21.13 1.75
N HIS A 81 -7.69 -22.20 1.07
CA HIS A 81 -7.15 -23.40 1.72
C HIS A 81 -5.83 -23.11 2.45
N LEU A 82 -4.95 -22.29 1.85
CA LEU A 82 -3.70 -21.88 2.49
C LEU A 82 -3.96 -21.07 3.77
N ILE A 83 -4.89 -20.11 3.74
CA ILE A 83 -5.27 -19.34 4.93
C ILE A 83 -5.79 -20.27 6.02
N ARG A 84 -6.68 -21.21 5.70
CA ARG A 84 -7.22 -22.16 6.68
C ARG A 84 -6.10 -22.96 7.34
N ARG A 85 -5.16 -23.49 6.55
CA ARG A 85 -3.99 -24.20 7.09
C ARG A 85 -3.08 -23.31 7.94
N MET A 86 -2.89 -22.04 7.56
CA MET A 86 -2.10 -21.09 8.35
C MET A 86 -2.76 -20.78 9.70
N ILE A 87 -4.09 -20.68 9.74
CA ILE A 87 -4.85 -20.46 10.97
C ILE A 87 -4.73 -21.68 11.90
N GLU A 88 -4.86 -22.89 11.37
CA GLU A 88 -4.67 -24.14 12.13
C GLU A 88 -3.22 -24.25 12.65
N ALA A 89 -2.24 -23.84 11.84
CA ALA A 89 -0.83 -23.76 12.20
C ALA A 89 -0.47 -22.43 12.92
N ARG A 90 -1.32 -21.91 13.81
CA ARG A 90 -1.14 -20.59 14.46
C ARG A 90 0.24 -20.37 15.09
N ARG A 91 0.84 -21.42 15.66
CA ARG A 91 2.17 -21.35 16.29
C ARG A 91 3.27 -21.08 15.26
N PHE A 92 3.17 -21.74 14.11
CA PHE A 92 4.07 -21.49 12.98
C PHE A 92 3.87 -20.08 12.43
N ALA A 93 2.62 -19.65 12.23
CA ALA A 93 2.31 -18.30 11.75
C ALA A 93 2.85 -17.21 12.70
N LEU A 94 2.69 -17.37 14.01
CA LEU A 94 3.26 -16.48 15.02
C LEU A 94 4.80 -16.50 15.01
N GLY A 95 5.40 -17.68 14.86
CA GLY A 95 6.86 -17.81 14.72
C GLY A 95 7.39 -17.09 13.49
N LEU A 96 6.72 -17.23 12.34
CA LEU A 96 7.06 -16.52 11.11
C LEU A 96 6.91 -15.00 11.28
N PHE A 97 5.83 -14.55 11.93
CA PHE A 97 5.59 -13.14 12.20
C PHE A 97 6.68 -12.54 13.11
N LEU A 98 7.02 -13.21 14.21
CA LEU A 98 8.11 -12.80 15.10
C LEU A 98 9.46 -12.82 14.36
N GLY A 99 9.71 -13.84 13.54
CA GLY A 99 10.89 -13.90 12.68
C GLY A 99 10.98 -12.70 11.73
N GLY A 100 9.85 -12.27 11.15
CA GLY A 100 9.76 -11.08 10.31
C GLY A 100 10.06 -9.78 11.07
N ILE A 101 9.57 -9.64 12.31
CA ILE A 101 9.89 -8.50 13.17
C ILE A 101 11.39 -8.46 13.47
N VAL A 102 11.96 -9.59 13.90
CA VAL A 102 13.41 -9.69 14.21
C VAL A 102 14.25 -9.39 12.98
N MET A 103 13.88 -9.92 11.82
CA MET A 103 14.58 -9.64 10.56
C MET A 103 14.51 -8.16 10.19
N THR A 104 13.33 -7.55 10.31
CA THR A 104 13.13 -6.12 10.03
C THR A 104 13.99 -5.27 10.95
N TRP A 105 14.01 -5.58 12.25
CA TRP A 105 14.85 -4.90 13.23
C TRP A 105 16.34 -5.04 12.91
N ALA A 106 16.78 -6.26 12.61
CA ALA A 106 18.18 -6.54 12.28
C ALA A 106 18.64 -5.79 11.03
N LEU A 107 17.79 -5.69 10.00
CA LEU A 107 18.07 -4.89 8.82
C LEU A 107 18.07 -3.40 9.14
N PHE A 108 17.09 -2.91 9.89
CA PHE A 108 16.95 -1.50 10.23
C PHE A 108 18.18 -0.93 10.93
N VAL A 109 18.80 -1.69 11.84
CA VAL A 109 20.02 -1.27 12.56
C VAL A 109 21.27 -1.31 11.67
N ARG A 110 21.26 -2.09 10.58
CA ARG A 110 22.41 -2.24 9.67
C ARG A 110 22.40 -1.25 8.51
N VAL A 111 21.26 -0.66 8.17
CA VAL A 111 21.16 0.29 7.07
C VAL A 111 21.89 1.59 7.46
N PRO A 112 22.89 2.03 6.67
CA PRO A 112 23.59 3.28 6.95
C PRO A 112 22.64 4.47 6.77
N GLN A 113 22.67 5.40 7.71
CA GLN A 113 21.83 6.59 7.67
C GLN A 113 22.55 7.71 6.92
N THR A 114 21.89 8.28 5.93
CA THR A 114 22.29 9.53 5.29
C THR A 114 21.15 10.52 5.37
N PHE A 115 21.46 11.82 5.47
CA PHE A 115 20.46 12.87 5.55
C PHE A 115 19.80 13.12 4.18
N LEU A 116 20.63 13.32 3.16
CA LEU A 116 20.23 13.47 1.76
C LEU A 116 21.30 12.78 0.88
N PRO A 117 20.91 12.20 -0.26
CA PRO A 117 21.89 11.75 -1.24
C PRO A 117 22.69 12.95 -1.74
N VAL A 118 24.00 12.76 -1.95
CA VAL A 118 24.82 13.78 -2.62
C VAL A 118 24.39 13.84 -4.08
N GLU A 119 24.00 15.02 -4.52
CA GLU A 119 23.67 15.29 -5.93
C GLU A 119 24.81 16.09 -6.55
N ASP A 120 25.16 15.76 -7.79
CA ASP A 120 26.05 16.59 -8.59
C ASP A 120 25.29 17.87 -8.96
N GLN A 121 25.69 18.98 -8.33
CA GLN A 121 25.08 20.29 -8.55
C GLN A 121 25.76 21.06 -9.69
N GLY A 122 26.76 20.47 -10.36
CA GLY A 122 27.46 21.05 -11.49
C GLY A 122 28.56 22.05 -11.11
N TYR A 123 28.96 22.12 -9.84
CA TYR A 123 30.06 22.94 -9.36
C TYR A 123 30.85 22.22 -8.26
N PHE A 124 32.17 22.36 -8.30
CA PHE A 124 33.11 21.79 -7.33
C PHE A 124 33.76 22.92 -6.54
N PHE A 125 33.68 22.85 -5.21
CA PHE A 125 34.45 23.74 -4.34
C PHE A 125 35.80 23.08 -4.07
N ALA A 126 36.87 23.67 -4.60
CA ALA A 126 38.26 23.30 -4.33
C ALA A 126 38.82 24.12 -3.16
#